data_AF-A0A2E3WTQ0-F1
#
_entry.id   AF-A0A2E3WTQ0-F1
#
_cell.length_a   1.000
_cell.length_b   1.000
_cell.length_c   1.000
_cell.angle_alpha   90.00
_cell.angle_beta   90.00
_cell.angle_gamma   90.00
#
_symmetry.space_group_name_H-M   'P 1'
#
loop_
_entity.id
_entity.type
_entity.pdbx_description
1 polymer ?
#
loop_
_entity_poly.entity_id
_entity_poly.type
_entity_poly.pdbx_seq_one_letter_code
_entity_poly.pdbx_strand_id
1 'polypeptide(L)'
;MPSKPKKNQVFRSGDAISVLGVLCVVCYIFVYVLANNTGDRDLESAKIDMESLSAQLMAAGMKSLPGQGISRGLASVENSGNPIQWVQDWNQVGSEGKIGKDPWGEPFHYLVVKESANKAKYIVIISGGPNKLMETPVEQLVGSKSSAKLSLDYVGDDFGLVRAVP
;
A
#
# COMPACT_ATOMS: atom_id res chain seq x y z
N MET A 1 76.04 10.08 4.21
CA MET A 1 74.98 11.11 4.38
C MET A 1 73.81 10.46 5.09
N PRO A 2 73.56 10.75 6.37
CA PRO A 2 72.42 10.20 7.11
C PRO A 2 71.12 10.86 6.65
N SER A 3 70.16 10.05 6.21
CA SER A 3 68.81 10.49 5.83
C SER A 3 68.06 10.96 7.08
N LYS A 4 67.50 12.18 7.04
CA LYS A 4 66.70 12.70 8.15
C LYS A 4 65.45 11.84 8.32
N PRO A 5 65.11 11.40 9.53
CA PRO A 5 63.91 10.60 9.77
C PRO A 5 62.66 11.42 9.42
N LYS A 6 61.75 10.82 8.65
CA LYS A 6 60.42 11.39 8.38
C LYS A 6 59.68 11.53 9.70
N LYS A 7 59.22 12.75 9.99
CA LYS A 7 58.39 13.05 11.16
C LYS A 7 57.04 12.36 10.97
N ASN A 8 56.78 11.31 11.75
CA ASN A 8 55.50 10.62 11.74
C ASN A 8 54.41 11.61 12.18
N GLN A 9 53.36 11.77 11.37
CA GLN A 9 52.20 12.59 11.71
C GLN A 9 51.62 12.10 13.03
N VAL A 10 51.72 12.92 14.06
CA VAL A 10 51.13 12.63 15.37
C VAL A 10 49.65 12.93 15.25
N PHE A 11 48.85 11.88 15.09
CA PHE A 11 47.40 11.96 15.16
C PHE A 11 47.04 12.56 16.52
N ARG A 12 46.51 13.78 16.53
CA ARG A 12 46.04 14.41 17.77
C ARG A 12 44.65 13.85 18.05
N SER A 13 44.35 13.56 19.32
CA SER A 13 43.04 13.05 19.74
C SER A 13 41.88 13.94 19.30
N GLY A 14 42.11 15.26 19.13
CA GLY A 14 41.14 16.19 18.56
C GLY A 14 40.77 15.90 17.09
N ASP A 15 41.70 15.39 16.29
CA ASP A 15 41.45 15.02 14.89
C ASP A 15 40.56 13.77 14.81
N ALA A 16 40.68 12.85 15.78
CA ALA A 16 39.81 11.68 15.84
C ALA A 16 38.35 12.07 16.17
N ILE A 17 38.17 13.02 17.09
CA ILE A 17 36.83 13.50 17.50
C ILE A 17 36.17 14.27 16.35
N SER A 18 36.92 15.11 15.63
CA SER A 18 36.37 15.87 14.50
C SER A 18 35.93 14.94 13.36
N VAL A 19 36.72 13.91 13.05
CA VAL A 19 36.34 12.90 12.05
C VAL A 19 35.08 12.14 12.46
N LEU A 20 34.97 11.73 13.73
CA LEU A 20 33.76 11.09 14.27
C LEU A 20 32.53 12.00 14.17
N GLY A 21 32.68 13.29 14.51
CA GLY A 21 31.60 14.26 14.40
C GLY A 21 31.10 14.40 12.96
N VAL A 22 32.02 14.53 12.00
CA VAL A 22 31.68 14.59 10.57
C VAL A 22 30.99 13.30 10.13
N LEU A 23 31.48 12.14 10.56
CA LEU A 23 30.87 10.85 10.23
C LEU A 23 29.41 10.77 10.73
N CYS A 24 29.15 11.19 11.96
CA CYS A 24 27.80 11.22 12.53
C CYS A 24 26.86 12.13 11.73
N VAL A 25 27.32 13.31 11.32
CA VAL A 25 26.51 14.24 10.50
C VAL A 25 26.21 13.64 9.14
N VAL A 26 27.19 13.01 8.48
CA VAL A 26 26.98 12.34 7.19
C VAL A 26 25.98 11.20 7.33
N CYS A 27 26.12 10.34 8.34
CA CYS A 27 25.18 9.26 8.62
C CYS A 27 23.77 9.80 8.88
N TYR A 28 23.64 10.89 9.65
CA TYR A 28 22.34 11.52 9.92
C TYR A 28 21.66 12.02 8.65
N ILE A 29 22.39 12.75 7.80
CA ILE A 29 21.85 13.25 6.51
C ILE A 29 21.46 12.07 5.61
N PHE A 30 22.27 11.01 5.57
CA PHE A 30 22.00 9.84 4.75
C PHE A 30 20.71 9.12 5.19
N VAL A 31 20.53 8.92 6.50
CA VAL A 31 19.30 8.33 7.06
C VAL A 31 18.09 9.21 6.75
N TYR A 32 18.21 10.53 6.89
CA TYR A 32 17.14 11.48 6.60
C TYR A 32 16.70 11.42 5.12
N VAL A 33 17.64 11.40 4.18
CA VAL A 33 17.34 11.33 2.74
C VAL A 33 16.71 9.99 2.36
N LEU A 34 17.17 8.88 2.96
CA LEU A 34 16.58 7.56 2.76
C LEU A 34 15.12 7.50 3.25
N ALA A 35 14.85 8.03 4.44
CA ALA A 35 13.51 8.05 5.01
C ALA A 35 12.52 8.90 4.18
N ASN A 36 12.97 10.02 3.60
CA ASN A 36 12.09 10.89 2.81
C ASN A 36 11.81 10.36 1.39
N ASN A 37 12.70 9.55 0.81
CA ASN A 37 12.51 9.04 -0.56
C ASN A 37 11.59 7.80 -0.66
N THR A 38 11.27 7.15 0.46
CA THR A 38 10.39 5.97 0.44
C THR A 38 8.92 6.33 0.37
N GLY A 39 8.49 7.41 1.04
CA GLY A 39 7.07 7.77 1.16
C GLY A 39 6.32 7.91 -0.17
N ASP A 40 6.89 8.62 -1.15
CA ASP A 40 6.23 8.84 -2.45
C ASP A 40 6.11 7.56 -3.29
N ARG A 41 7.11 6.66 -3.17
CA ARG A 41 7.09 5.38 -3.88
C ARG A 41 6.09 4.41 -3.27
N ASP A 42 5.97 4.43 -1.95
CA ASP A 42 5.05 3.58 -1.21
C ASP A 42 3.59 3.94 -1.57
N LEU A 43 3.25 5.23 -1.68
CA LEU A 43 1.91 5.65 -2.09
C LEU A 43 1.54 5.17 -3.50
N GLU A 44 2.44 5.34 -4.48
CA GLU A 44 2.19 4.89 -5.85
C GLU A 44 2.10 3.36 -5.94
N SER A 45 2.97 2.64 -5.20
CA SER A 45 2.90 1.18 -5.10
C SER A 45 1.56 0.73 -4.54
N ALA A 46 1.11 1.34 -3.45
CA ALA A 46 -0.16 0.99 -2.82
C ALA A 46 -1.34 1.22 -3.76
N LYS A 47 -1.32 2.29 -4.55
CA LYS A 47 -2.36 2.56 -5.55
C LYS A 47 -2.41 1.49 -6.63
N ILE A 48 -1.25 1.08 -7.16
CA ILE A 48 -1.16 -0.01 -8.14
C ILE A 48 -1.70 -1.32 -7.55
N ASP A 49 -1.35 -1.61 -6.29
CA ASP A 49 -1.82 -2.80 -5.58
C ASP A 49 -3.34 -2.76 -5.37
N MET A 50 -3.92 -1.63 -4.95
CA MET A 50 -5.37 -1.45 -4.85
C MET A 50 -6.08 -1.63 -6.21
N GLU A 51 -5.50 -1.13 -7.30
CA GLU A 51 -6.05 -1.32 -8.65
C GLU A 51 -6.03 -2.80 -9.09
N SER A 52 -4.97 -3.53 -8.75
CA SER A 52 -4.86 -4.96 -9.00
C SER A 52 -5.85 -5.75 -8.14
N LEU A 53 -5.94 -5.45 -6.84
CA LEU A 53 -6.86 -6.12 -5.91
C LEU A 53 -8.32 -5.87 -6.27
N SER A 54 -8.69 -4.65 -6.64
CA SER A 54 -10.05 -4.35 -7.11
C SER A 54 -10.38 -5.08 -8.41
N ALA A 55 -9.43 -5.23 -9.34
CA ALA A 55 -9.62 -6.04 -10.54
C ALA A 55 -9.83 -7.52 -10.21
N GLN A 56 -9.07 -8.06 -9.25
CA GLN A 56 -9.23 -9.44 -8.78
C GLN A 56 -10.59 -9.65 -8.10
N LEU A 57 -11.03 -8.72 -7.26
CA LEU A 57 -12.35 -8.76 -6.61
C LEU A 57 -13.49 -8.68 -7.64
N MET A 58 -13.39 -7.79 -8.63
CA MET A 58 -14.36 -7.75 -9.73
C MET A 58 -14.38 -9.07 -10.50
N ALA A 59 -13.22 -9.64 -10.85
CA ALA A 59 -13.15 -10.88 -11.60
C ALA A 59 -13.69 -12.09 -10.81
N ALA A 60 -13.41 -12.15 -9.50
CA ALA A 60 -13.94 -13.17 -8.61
C ALA A 60 -15.46 -13.07 -8.51
N GLY A 61 -15.98 -11.86 -8.38
CA GLY A 61 -17.40 -11.57 -8.32
C GLY A 61 -18.15 -11.78 -9.65
N MET A 62 -17.57 -11.41 -10.78
CA MET A 62 -18.20 -11.58 -12.10
C MET A 62 -18.26 -13.04 -12.55
N LYS A 63 -17.33 -13.89 -12.07
CA LYS A 63 -17.36 -15.34 -12.35
C LYS A 63 -18.57 -16.05 -11.75
N SER A 64 -19.27 -15.44 -10.79
CA SER A 64 -20.50 -15.98 -10.21
C SER A 64 -21.77 -15.56 -10.95
N LEU A 65 -21.67 -14.81 -12.06
CA LEU A 65 -22.81 -14.49 -12.92
C LEU A 65 -23.15 -15.70 -13.82
N PRO A 66 -24.36 -16.28 -13.72
CA PRO A 66 -24.73 -17.43 -14.52
C PRO A 66 -24.84 -17.02 -16.00
N GLY A 67 -23.90 -17.49 -16.83
CA GLY A 67 -24.00 -17.37 -18.30
C GLY A 67 -22.77 -16.80 -19.02
N GLN A 68 -21.74 -16.32 -18.33
CA GLN A 68 -20.54 -15.77 -18.98
C GLN A 68 -19.32 -16.66 -18.77
N GLY A 69 -19.28 -17.78 -19.49
CA GLY A 69 -18.00 -18.43 -19.77
C GLY A 69 -17.15 -17.50 -20.63
N ILE A 70 -15.92 -17.20 -20.20
CA ILE A 70 -14.70 -17.30 -21.01
C ILE A 70 -13.47 -16.98 -20.15
N SER A 71 -12.51 -17.90 -20.28
CA SER A 71 -11.10 -17.85 -19.94
C SER A 71 -10.40 -16.52 -20.21
N ARG A 72 -9.67 -16.03 -19.20
CA ARG A 72 -8.33 -15.42 -19.31
C ARG A 72 -7.78 -15.29 -17.88
N GLY A 73 -6.92 -16.23 -17.49
CA GLY A 73 -6.12 -16.09 -16.28
C GLY A 73 -5.17 -14.91 -16.46
N LEU A 74 -5.16 -14.00 -15.48
CA LEU A 74 -4.15 -12.96 -15.35
C LEU A 74 -2.81 -13.63 -15.05
N ALA A 75 -2.06 -13.98 -16.10
CA ALA A 75 -0.69 -14.43 -15.99
C ALA A 75 0.21 -13.19 -15.84
N SER A 76 0.37 -12.70 -14.61
CA SER A 76 1.56 -12.00 -14.10
C SER A 76 1.24 -11.32 -12.76
N VAL A 77 1.07 -12.12 -11.70
CA VAL A 77 1.30 -11.68 -10.31
C VAL A 77 1.98 -12.84 -9.60
N GLU A 78 3.16 -13.20 -10.09
CA GLU A 78 4.04 -14.20 -9.48
C GLU A 78 5.20 -13.45 -8.84
N ASN A 79 4.98 -12.85 -7.66
CA ASN A 79 5.95 -12.84 -6.54
C ASN A 79 5.45 -12.14 -5.25
N SER A 80 4.23 -12.42 -4.80
CA SER A 80 3.80 -12.08 -3.44
C SER A 80 2.87 -13.18 -2.94
N GLY A 81 3.22 -13.81 -1.82
CA GLY A 81 2.65 -15.07 -1.36
C GLY A 81 1.12 -15.06 -1.26
N ASN A 82 0.54 -16.18 -1.72
CA ASN A 82 -0.89 -16.53 -1.72
C ASN A 82 -1.77 -15.74 -2.72
N PRO A 83 -1.84 -16.19 -3.99
CA PRO A 83 -2.98 -15.84 -4.84
C PRO A 83 -4.26 -16.26 -4.12
N ILE A 84 -5.22 -15.33 -4.04
CA ILE A 84 -6.50 -15.49 -3.35
C ILE A 84 -7.21 -16.73 -3.91
N GLN A 85 -7.10 -17.85 -3.21
CA GLN A 85 -7.42 -19.17 -3.78
C GLN A 85 -8.87 -19.61 -3.55
N TRP A 86 -9.78 -18.78 -3.01
CA TRP A 86 -11.06 -19.31 -2.53
C TRP A 86 -12.24 -18.33 -2.50
N VAL A 87 -12.41 -17.46 -3.51
CA VAL A 87 -13.71 -16.77 -3.62
C VAL A 87 -14.32 -16.93 -5.00
N GLN A 88 -15.25 -17.90 -5.10
CA GLN A 88 -16.00 -18.23 -6.32
C GLN A 88 -17.39 -17.55 -6.36
N ASP A 89 -17.81 -16.86 -5.29
CA ASP A 89 -19.15 -16.26 -5.19
C ASP A 89 -19.11 -14.92 -4.41
N TRP A 90 -19.80 -13.88 -4.91
CA TRP A 90 -20.09 -12.63 -4.18
C TRP A 90 -20.86 -12.83 -2.86
N ASN A 91 -21.47 -14.01 -2.66
CA ASN A 91 -22.06 -14.39 -1.38
C ASN A 91 -21.01 -14.90 -0.38
N GLN A 92 -19.86 -15.36 -0.87
CA GLN A 92 -18.72 -15.81 -0.05
C GLN A 92 -17.69 -14.69 0.13
N VAL A 93 -17.53 -13.78 -0.86
CA VAL A 93 -16.88 -12.49 -0.64
C VAL A 93 -17.83 -11.74 0.30
N GLY A 94 -17.48 -11.62 1.58
CA GLY A 94 -18.25 -10.80 2.51
C GLY A 94 -18.48 -9.39 1.95
N SER A 95 -19.50 -8.68 2.46
CA SER A 95 -19.70 -7.28 2.07
C SER A 95 -18.51 -6.42 2.46
N GLU A 96 -17.68 -6.88 3.41
CA GLU A 96 -16.46 -6.23 3.86
C GLU A 96 -15.41 -7.28 4.27
N GLY A 97 -14.15 -6.87 4.32
CA GLY A 97 -13.08 -7.72 4.83
C GLY A 97 -11.70 -7.11 4.67
N LYS A 98 -10.68 -7.96 4.84
CA LYS A 98 -9.26 -7.61 4.70
C LYS A 98 -8.63 -8.42 3.57
N ILE A 99 -7.75 -7.80 2.79
CA ILE A 99 -7.14 -8.39 1.58
C ILE A 99 -5.73 -7.84 1.36
N GLY A 100 -4.80 -8.69 0.93
CA GLY A 100 -3.42 -8.29 0.64
C GLY A 100 -2.71 -7.63 1.83
N LYS A 101 -1.62 -6.91 1.52
CA LYS A 101 -0.91 -6.03 2.45
C LYS A 101 -0.48 -4.78 1.71
N ASP A 102 -0.57 -3.64 2.36
CA ASP A 102 -0.05 -2.37 1.90
C ASP A 102 1.48 -2.28 2.11
N PRO A 103 2.15 -1.27 1.54
CA PRO A 103 3.60 -1.08 1.67
C PRO A 103 4.08 -0.87 3.12
N TRP A 104 3.20 -0.46 4.03
CA TRP A 104 3.52 -0.26 5.44
C TRP A 104 3.29 -1.53 6.29
N GLY A 105 2.78 -2.59 5.66
CA GLY A 105 2.64 -3.93 6.22
C GLY A 105 1.26 -4.26 6.78
N GLU A 106 0.31 -3.33 6.72
CA GLU A 106 -1.07 -3.53 7.16
C GLU A 106 -1.93 -4.10 6.03
N PRO A 107 -2.96 -4.91 6.33
CA PRO A 107 -3.84 -5.41 5.28
C PRO A 107 -4.73 -4.29 4.71
N PHE A 108 -4.99 -4.32 3.40
CA PHE A 108 -6.02 -3.44 2.84
C PHE A 108 -7.39 -3.87 3.36
N HIS A 109 -8.23 -2.89 3.65
CA HIS A 109 -9.63 -3.10 3.99
C HIS A 109 -10.46 -2.94 2.72
N TYR A 110 -11.36 -3.87 2.43
CA TYR A 110 -12.27 -3.76 1.30
C TYR A 110 -13.72 -3.76 1.75
N LEU A 111 -14.55 -3.09 0.96
CA LEU A 111 -16.00 -2.99 1.14
C LEU A 111 -16.67 -3.05 -0.23
N VAL A 112 -17.68 -3.89 -0.34
CA VAL A 112 -18.48 -4.13 -1.54
C VAL A 112 -19.84 -3.50 -1.33
N VAL A 113 -20.06 -2.34 -1.94
CA VAL A 113 -21.33 -1.65 -1.89
C VAL A 113 -22.27 -2.27 -2.91
N LYS A 114 -23.32 -2.93 -2.44
CA LYS A 114 -24.33 -3.59 -3.27
C LYS A 114 -25.53 -2.67 -3.51
N GLU A 115 -26.02 -2.60 -4.75
CA GLU A 115 -27.26 -1.92 -5.12
C GLU A 115 -28.49 -2.78 -4.76
N SER A 116 -28.35 -4.09 -4.91
CA SER A 116 -29.34 -5.10 -4.52
C SER A 116 -28.61 -6.36 -4.05
N ALA A 117 -29.33 -7.32 -3.47
CA ALA A 117 -28.74 -8.53 -2.85
C ALA A 117 -27.67 -9.23 -3.72
N ASN A 118 -27.86 -9.23 -5.05
CA ASN A 118 -26.98 -9.91 -6.00
C ASN A 118 -26.24 -8.96 -6.96
N LYS A 119 -26.31 -7.64 -6.77
CA LYS A 119 -25.70 -6.68 -7.69
C LYS A 119 -24.77 -5.73 -6.93
N ALA A 120 -23.46 -5.95 -7.07
CA ALA A 120 -22.44 -5.01 -6.62
C ALA A 120 -22.48 -3.74 -7.48
N LYS A 121 -22.29 -2.58 -6.85
CA LYS A 121 -22.26 -1.26 -7.50
C LYS A 121 -20.87 -0.63 -7.42
N TYR A 122 -20.24 -0.71 -6.25
CA TYR A 122 -18.90 -0.20 -6.02
C TYR A 122 -18.07 -1.19 -5.19
N ILE A 123 -16.78 -1.23 -5.47
CA ILE A 123 -15.77 -1.82 -4.60
C ILE A 123 -14.93 -0.67 -4.07
N VAL A 124 -14.82 -0.59 -2.75
CA VAL A 124 -13.99 0.37 -2.04
C VAL A 124 -12.84 -0.42 -1.41
N ILE A 125 -11.61 0.06 -1.59
CA ILE A 125 -10.41 -0.50 -0.95
C ILE A 125 -9.70 0.64 -0.25
N ILE A 126 -9.30 0.45 1.01
CA ILE A 126 -8.69 1.47 1.86
C ILE A 126 -7.45 0.89 2.54
N SER A 127 -6.43 1.72 2.69
CA SER A 127 -5.25 1.48 3.53
C SER A 127 -5.22 2.52 4.64
N GLY A 128 -4.72 2.09 5.80
CA GLY A 128 -4.46 2.96 6.95
C GLY A 128 -3.18 3.79 6.82
N GLY A 129 -2.58 3.85 5.63
CA GLY A 129 -1.42 4.70 5.37
C GLY A 129 -0.15 4.40 6.18
N PRO A 130 0.82 5.32 6.11
CA PRO A 130 2.07 5.26 6.89
C PRO A 130 1.90 5.12 8.40
N ASN A 131 0.84 5.69 8.99
CA ASN A 131 0.58 5.64 10.43
C ASN A 131 0.07 4.26 10.89
N LYS A 132 -0.37 3.39 9.96
CA LYS A 132 -0.88 2.02 10.18
C LYS A 132 -2.17 1.96 10.99
N LEU A 133 -2.89 3.06 11.09
CA LEU A 133 -4.11 3.21 11.86
C LEU A 133 -5.24 3.59 10.91
N MET A 134 -6.24 2.72 10.82
CA MET A 134 -7.46 3.05 10.06
C MET A 134 -8.29 4.06 10.86
N GLU A 135 -8.28 5.31 10.42
CA GLU A 135 -9.02 6.40 11.07
C GLU A 135 -10.37 6.67 10.40
N THR A 136 -10.48 6.35 9.11
CA THR A 136 -11.67 6.54 8.27
C THR A 136 -12.73 5.49 8.64
N PRO A 137 -13.89 5.91 9.17
CA PRO A 137 -14.95 4.98 9.54
C PRO A 137 -15.56 4.37 8.28
N VAL A 138 -15.46 3.04 8.14
CA VAL A 138 -15.94 2.31 6.95
C VAL A 138 -17.46 2.49 6.76
N GLU A 139 -18.19 2.74 7.84
CA GLU A 139 -19.64 2.97 7.84
C GLU A 139 -20.04 4.29 7.15
N GLN A 140 -19.17 5.31 7.21
CA GLN A 140 -19.42 6.60 6.54
C GLN A 140 -19.37 6.48 5.01
N LEU A 141 -18.70 5.45 4.51
CA LEU A 141 -18.55 5.17 3.08
C LEU A 141 -19.84 4.59 2.47
N VAL A 142 -20.63 3.91 3.28
CA VAL A 142 -21.88 3.25 2.89
C VAL A 142 -23.08 4.22 2.99
N GLY A 143 -22.94 5.30 3.75
CA GLY A 143 -24.01 6.24 4.08
C GLY A 143 -24.48 7.15 2.94
N SER A 144 -23.62 7.46 1.96
CA SER A 144 -23.97 8.32 0.82
C SER A 144 -24.68 7.53 -0.28
N LYS A 145 -25.89 7.05 0.02
CA LYS A 145 -26.77 6.26 -0.87
C LYS A 145 -27.25 6.99 -2.13
N SER A 146 -26.86 8.24 -2.36
CA SER A 146 -27.37 9.03 -3.47
C SER A 146 -26.28 9.91 -4.05
N SER A 147 -26.23 9.93 -5.38
CA SER A 147 -25.49 10.87 -6.23
C SER A 147 -24.06 10.47 -6.60
N ALA A 148 -23.94 9.77 -7.74
CA ALA A 148 -23.00 9.94 -8.86
C ALA A 148 -21.48 10.13 -8.65
N LYS A 149 -20.99 10.39 -7.45
CA LYS A 149 -19.57 10.61 -7.14
C LYS A 149 -19.38 10.30 -5.65
N LEU A 150 -19.00 9.06 -5.33
CA LEU A 150 -18.51 8.73 -3.99
C LEU A 150 -17.20 9.51 -3.80
N SER A 151 -17.28 10.70 -3.22
CA SER A 151 -16.11 11.38 -2.65
C SER A 151 -15.94 10.81 -1.25
N LEU A 152 -14.92 9.97 -1.06
CA LEU A 152 -14.48 9.62 0.28
C LEU A 152 -13.65 10.79 0.81
N ASP A 153 -14.10 11.33 1.93
CA ASP A 153 -13.26 12.19 2.76
C ASP A 153 -12.46 11.27 3.68
N TYR A 154 -11.22 10.98 3.29
CA TYR A 154 -10.30 10.21 4.13
C TYR A 154 -9.86 11.03 5.33
N VAL A 155 -9.73 10.39 6.48
CA VAL A 155 -9.23 11.01 7.71
C VAL A 155 -7.76 10.66 7.87
N GLY A 156 -6.94 11.63 8.27
CA GLY A 156 -5.51 11.42 8.50
C GLY A 156 -4.71 11.21 7.22
N ASP A 157 -3.93 10.14 7.17
CA ASP A 157 -3.14 9.66 6.04
C ASP A 157 -3.76 8.41 5.37
N ASP A 158 -4.99 8.08 5.74
CA ASP A 158 -5.76 7.06 5.04
C ASP A 158 -5.95 7.45 3.58
N PHE A 159 -5.98 6.44 2.72
CA PHE A 159 -6.33 6.63 1.33
C PHE A 159 -6.96 5.36 0.78
N GLY A 160 -7.63 5.50 -0.35
CA GLY A 160 -8.36 4.40 -0.93
C GLY A 160 -8.75 4.62 -2.38
N LEU A 161 -9.26 3.54 -2.94
CA LEU A 161 -9.75 3.44 -4.31
C LEU A 161 -11.23 3.07 -4.29
N VAL A 162 -12.03 3.83 -5.04
CA VAL A 162 -13.40 3.44 -5.38
C VAL A 162 -13.45 3.04 -6.83
N ARG A 163 -13.90 1.81 -7.08
CA ARG A 163 -14.10 1.31 -8.43
C ARG A 163 -15.56 0.93 -8.63
N ALA A 164 -16.18 1.50 -9.66
CA ALA A 164 -17.52 1.10 -10.08
C ALA A 164 -17.47 -0.30 -10.69
N VAL A 165 -18.45 -1.13 -10.33
CA VAL A 165 -18.66 -2.44 -10.97
C VAL A 165 -19.64 -2.20 -12.13
N PRO A 166 -19.23 -2.52 -13.39
CA PRO A 166 -20.07 -2.32 -14.56
C PRO A 166 -21.29 -3.24 -14.60
#